data_AF-A0AAX4L155-F1
#
_entry.id   AF-A0AAX4L155-F1
#
_cell.length_a   1.000
_cell.length_b   1.000
_cell.length_c   1.000
_cell.angle_alpha   90.00
_cell.angle_beta   90.00
_cell.angle_gamma   90.00
#
_symmetry.space_group_name_H-M   'P 1'
#
loop_
_entity.id
_entity.type
_entity.pdbx_description
1 polymer ?
#
loop_
_entity_poly.entity_id
_entity_poly.type
_entity_poly.pdbx_seq_one_letter_code
_entity_poly.pdbx_strand_id
1 'polypeptide(L)'
;MSGSQIRSQILNWIIEADELLSKGDVVQASEKYYKAAEEALKLIAVKLNMTDILEKVKKRRRWDSVYLFEVAKRVSLEVWEIWLSSWTLHVYGFHEMKLKIQDVKEKGNKVKNIVYFINRL
;
A
#
# COMPACT_ATOMS: atom_id res chain seq x y z
N MET A 1 -11.75 11.78 -6.08
CA MET A 1 -11.59 12.09 -4.64
C MET A 1 -10.53 13.17 -4.51
N SER A 2 -10.68 14.11 -3.57
CA SER A 2 -9.64 15.07 -3.24
C SER A 2 -8.46 14.38 -2.54
N GLY A 3 -7.28 15.00 -2.52
CA GLY A 3 -6.11 14.45 -1.81
C GLY A 3 -6.37 14.19 -0.31
N SER A 4 -7.23 15.01 0.32
CA SER A 4 -7.65 14.82 1.71
C SER A 4 -8.49 13.55 1.89
N GLN A 5 -9.46 13.33 1.00
CA GLN A 5 -10.29 12.11 1.02
C GLN A 5 -9.46 10.84 0.80
N ILE A 6 -8.46 10.88 -0.08
CA ILE A 6 -7.54 9.74 -0.31
C ILE A 6 -6.73 9.43 0.97
N ARG A 7 -6.20 10.46 1.65
CA ARG A 7 -5.48 10.28 2.91
C ARG A 7 -6.37 9.65 3.99
N SER A 8 -7.60 10.14 4.15
CA SER A 8 -8.56 9.53 5.09
C SER A 8 -8.85 8.07 4.75
N GLN A 9 -8.98 7.73 3.46
CA GLN A 9 -9.21 6.34 3.04
C GLN A 9 -8.02 5.43 3.36
N ILE A 10 -6.79 5.89 3.15
CA ILE A 10 -5.57 5.15 3.52
C ILE A 10 -5.54 4.87 5.02
N LEU A 11 -5.83 5.88 5.84
CA LEU A 11 -5.87 5.74 7.30
C LEU A 11 -6.97 4.75 7.73
N ASN A 12 -8.16 4.83 7.14
CA ASN A 12 -9.26 3.93 7.44
C ASN A 12 -8.89 2.47 7.15
N TRP A 13 -8.19 2.20 6.03
CA TRP A 13 -7.73 0.83 5.75
C TRP A 13 -6.68 0.33 6.74
N ILE A 14 -5.79 1.21 7.22
CA ILE A 14 -4.81 0.82 8.25
C ILE A 14 -5.51 0.48 9.57
N ILE A 15 -6.47 1.30 9.99
CA ILE A 15 -7.26 1.07 11.21
C ILE A 15 -8.04 -0.25 11.07
N GLU A 16 -8.73 -0.44 9.94
CA GLU A 16 -9.48 -1.66 9.68
C GLU A 16 -8.57 -2.90 9.67
N ALA A 17 -7.38 -2.80 9.07
CA ALA A 17 -6.39 -3.87 9.09
C ALA A 17 -5.94 -4.24 10.51
N ASP A 18 -5.70 -3.24 11.37
CA ASP A 18 -5.32 -3.46 12.78
C ASP A 18 -6.45 -4.13 13.57
N GLU A 19 -7.70 -3.69 13.36
CA GLU A 19 -8.88 -4.30 13.98
C GLU A 19 -9.06 -5.76 13.55
N LEU A 20 -8.95 -6.05 12.25
CA LEU A 20 -9.03 -7.42 11.72
C LEU A 20 -7.91 -8.29 12.29
N LEU A 21 -6.68 -7.79 12.32
CA LEU A 21 -5.54 -8.52 12.85
C LEU A 21 -5.70 -8.84 14.33
N SER A 22 -6.23 -7.89 15.13
CA SER A 22 -6.50 -8.10 16.55
C SER A 22 -7.54 -9.20 16.82
N LYS A 23 -8.47 -9.42 15.87
CA LYS A 23 -9.48 -10.48 15.90
C LYS A 23 -8.95 -11.82 15.36
N GLY A 24 -7.70 -11.85 14.90
CA GLY A 24 -7.08 -13.03 14.29
C GLY A 24 -7.40 -13.22 12.81
N ASP A 25 -8.06 -12.26 12.15
CA ASP A 25 -8.34 -12.31 10.71
C ASP A 25 -7.13 -11.85 9.91
N VAL A 26 -6.15 -12.76 9.80
CA VAL A 26 -4.87 -12.54 9.12
C VAL A 26 -5.04 -12.28 7.62
N VAL A 27 -6.01 -12.94 6.99
CA VAL A 27 -6.25 -12.86 5.54
C VAL A 27 -6.80 -11.49 5.17
N GLN A 28 -7.86 -11.03 5.85
CA GLN A 28 -8.45 -9.73 5.56
C GLN A 28 -7.54 -8.59 6.01
N ALA A 29 -6.85 -8.71 7.14
CA ALA A 29 -5.86 -7.72 7.56
C ALA A 29 -4.77 -7.52 6.50
N SER A 30 -4.27 -8.61 5.92
CA SER A 30 -3.27 -8.56 4.85
C SER A 30 -3.75 -7.78 3.62
N GLU A 31 -5.00 -8.00 3.22
CA GLU A 31 -5.61 -7.29 2.08
C GLU A 31 -5.75 -5.79 2.36
N LYS A 32 -6.19 -5.42 3.58
CA LYS A 32 -6.38 -4.01 3.95
C LYS A 32 -5.06 -3.25 4.04
N TYR A 33 -4.02 -3.83 4.62
CA TYR A 33 -2.68 -3.23 4.58
C TYR A 33 -2.20 -3.04 3.13
N TYR A 34 -2.39 -4.03 2.25
CA TYR A 34 -2.03 -3.89 0.84
C TYR A 34 -2.78 -2.73 0.16
N LYS A 35 -4.10 -2.62 0.37
CA LYS A 35 -4.92 -1.53 -0.20
C LYS A 35 -4.45 -0.16 0.27
N ALA A 36 -4.07 -0.02 1.54
CA ALA A 36 -3.49 1.21 2.07
C ALA A 36 -2.19 1.59 1.35
N ALA A 37 -1.27 0.64 1.18
CA ALA A 37 -0.01 0.88 0.49
C ALA A 37 -0.20 1.19 -1.00
N GLU A 38 -1.09 0.46 -1.68
CA GLU A 38 -1.43 0.67 -3.09
C GLU A 38 -1.91 2.11 -3.31
N GLU A 39 -2.91 2.55 -2.55
CA GLU A 39 -3.47 3.88 -2.74
C GLU A 39 -2.50 4.99 -2.33
N ALA A 40 -1.65 4.74 -1.32
CA ALA A 40 -0.58 5.66 -0.96
C ALA A 40 0.42 5.85 -2.12
N LEU A 41 0.84 4.78 -2.80
CA LEU A 41 1.72 4.90 -3.98
C LEU A 41 1.05 5.62 -5.15
N LYS A 42 -0.24 5.40 -5.40
CA LYS A 42 -0.99 6.16 -6.41
C LYS A 42 -0.98 7.66 -6.08
N LEU A 43 -1.23 8.01 -4.83
CA LEU A 43 -1.19 9.40 -4.37
C LEU A 43 0.21 10.00 -4.52
N ILE A 44 1.26 9.27 -4.16
CA ILE A 44 2.66 9.70 -4.29
C ILE A 44 3.00 9.99 -5.76
N ALA A 45 2.63 9.09 -6.68
CA ALA A 45 2.88 9.27 -8.11
C ALA A 45 2.23 10.56 -8.66
N VAL A 46 1.01 10.87 -8.20
CA VAL A 46 0.32 12.12 -8.55
C VAL A 46 1.03 13.32 -7.94
N LYS A 47 1.38 13.26 -6.65
CA LYS A 47 2.01 14.37 -5.91
C LYS A 47 3.40 14.73 -6.44
N LEU A 48 4.17 13.73 -6.86
CA LEU A 48 5.50 13.91 -7.43
C LEU A 48 5.47 14.11 -8.95
N ASN A 49 4.28 14.24 -9.55
CA ASN A 49 4.09 14.48 -10.98
C ASN A 49 4.85 13.49 -11.88
N MET A 50 4.74 12.18 -11.60
CA MET A 50 5.38 11.11 -12.39
C MET A 50 4.64 10.90 -13.73
N THR A 51 4.70 11.89 -14.61
CA THR A 51 3.88 11.98 -15.83
C THR A 51 4.00 10.75 -16.73
N ASP A 52 5.20 10.20 -16.90
CA ASP A 52 5.44 9.01 -17.72
C ASP A 52 4.70 7.76 -17.20
N ILE A 53 4.59 7.60 -15.87
CA ILE A 53 3.81 6.52 -15.26
C ILE A 53 2.32 6.83 -15.35
N LEU A 54 1.91 8.07 -15.05
CA LEU A 54 0.51 8.49 -15.07
C LEU A 54 -0.10 8.38 -16.47
N GLU A 55 0.65 8.67 -17.52
CA GLU A 55 0.23 8.48 -18.91
C GLU A 55 0.01 7.01 -19.26
N LYS A 56 0.92 6.11 -18.84
CA LYS A 56 0.75 4.66 -19.01
C LYS A 56 -0.51 4.16 -18.31
N VAL A 57 -0.75 4.61 -17.07
CA VAL A 57 -1.97 4.30 -16.30
C VAL A 57 -3.22 4.83 -17.00
N LYS A 58 -3.21 6.08 -17.47
CA LYS A 58 -4.32 6.69 -18.22
C LYS A 58 -4.65 5.90 -19.49
N LYS A 59 -3.63 5.50 -20.27
CA LYS A 59 -3.80 4.70 -21.49
C LYS A 59 -4.38 3.31 -21.19
N ARG A 60 -3.94 2.67 -20.10
CA ARG A 60 -4.43 1.35 -19.68
C ARG A 60 -5.75 1.39 -18.91
N ARG A 61 -6.18 2.58 -18.46
CA ARG A 61 -7.36 2.82 -17.60
C ARG A 61 -7.35 2.04 -16.28
N ARG A 62 -6.18 1.56 -15.85
CA ARG A 62 -6.00 0.83 -14.59
C ARG A 62 -4.56 0.99 -14.09
N TRP A 63 -4.40 0.88 -12.78
CA TRP A 63 -3.10 0.65 -12.18
C TRP A 63 -2.73 -0.82 -12.33
N ASP A 64 -1.50 -1.07 -12.76
CA ASP A 64 -0.90 -2.40 -12.79
C ASP A 64 0.16 -2.44 -11.69
N SER A 65 0.36 -3.60 -11.08
CA SER A 65 1.38 -3.82 -10.06
C SER A 65 2.75 -3.34 -10.52
N VAL A 66 3.10 -3.56 -11.79
CA VAL A 66 4.37 -3.13 -12.40
C VAL A 66 4.59 -1.62 -12.26
N TYR A 67 3.54 -0.81 -12.43
CA TYR A 67 3.65 0.65 -12.28
C TYR A 67 3.84 1.06 -10.83
N LEU A 68 3.21 0.34 -9.88
CA LEU A 68 3.38 0.61 -8.45
C LEU A 68 4.79 0.23 -7.98
N PHE A 69 5.33 -0.90 -8.47
CA PHE A 69 6.74 -1.23 -8.26
C PHE A 69 7.67 -0.15 -8.84
N GLU A 70 7.36 0.38 -10.02
CA GLU A 70 8.14 1.46 -10.64
C GLU A 70 8.09 2.76 -9.82
N VAL A 71 6.92 3.16 -9.31
CA VAL A 71 6.77 4.30 -8.39
C VAL A 71 7.61 4.08 -7.14
N ALA A 72 7.44 2.94 -6.45
CA ALA A 72 8.11 2.67 -5.19
C ALA A 72 9.65 2.74 -5.33
N LYS A 73 10.21 2.18 -6.41
CA LYS A 73 11.65 2.24 -6.71
C LYS A 73 12.16 3.67 -6.92
N ARG A 74 11.36 4.54 -7.55
CA ARG A 74 11.76 5.92 -7.87
C ARG A 74 11.67 6.87 -6.67
N VAL A 75 10.84 6.55 -5.68
CA VAL A 75 10.61 7.43 -4.52
C VAL A 75 11.77 7.36 -3.53
N SER A 76 12.03 6.18 -2.97
CA SER A 76 13.13 5.95 -2.03
C SER A 76 13.30 4.46 -1.72
N LEU A 77 14.44 4.08 -1.14
CA LEU A 77 14.65 2.72 -0.64
C LEU A 77 13.62 2.34 0.43
N GLU A 78 13.27 3.26 1.32
CA GLU A 78 12.29 3.01 2.38
C GLU A 78 10.90 2.73 1.80
N VAL A 79 10.44 3.51 0.81
CA VAL A 79 9.16 3.27 0.14
C VAL A 79 9.18 1.97 -0.66
N TRP A 80 10.32 1.62 -1.24
CA TRP A 80 10.52 0.32 -1.89
C TRP A 80 10.35 -0.85 -0.91
N GLU A 81 10.96 -0.80 0.27
CA GLU A 81 10.85 -1.84 1.29
C GLU A 81 9.42 -1.95 1.86
N ILE A 82 8.74 -0.82 2.04
CA ILE A 82 7.31 -0.78 2.39
C ILE A 82 6.49 -1.52 1.34
N TRP A 83 6.73 -1.23 0.06
CA TRP A 83 5.99 -1.86 -1.04
C TRP A 83 6.27 -3.36 -1.16
N LEU A 84 7.50 -3.82 -0.94
CA LEU A 84 7.82 -5.25 -0.88
C LEU A 84 7.08 -5.95 0.28
N SER A 85 6.95 -5.26 1.42
CA SER A 85 6.20 -5.78 2.57
C SER A 85 4.71 -5.88 2.24
N SER A 86 4.12 -4.85 1.60
CA SER A 86 2.70 -4.90 1.19
C SER A 86 2.45 -5.94 0.09
N TRP A 87 3.37 -6.11 -0.85
CA TRP A 87 3.26 -7.15 -1.87
C TRP A 87 3.30 -8.55 -1.27
N THR A 88 4.15 -8.76 -0.27
CA THR A 88 4.22 -10.01 0.50
C THR A 88 2.90 -10.28 1.22
N LEU A 89 2.29 -9.27 1.84
CA LEU A 89 0.95 -9.37 2.44
C LEU A 89 -0.12 -9.74 1.40
N HIS A 90 -0.08 -9.12 0.23
CA HIS A 90 -1.03 -9.40 -0.84
C HIS A 90 -0.94 -10.84 -1.38
N VAL A 91 0.26 -11.27 -1.75
CA VAL A 91 0.46 -12.60 -2.33
C VAL A 91 0.35 -13.67 -1.27
N TYR A 92 1.20 -13.64 -0.25
CA TYR A 92 1.28 -14.73 0.72
C TYR A 92 0.25 -14.63 1.84
N GLY A 93 -0.25 -13.43 2.14
CA GLY A 93 -1.27 -13.23 3.18
C GLY A 93 -2.68 -13.42 2.65
N PHE A 94 -3.05 -12.68 1.60
CA PHE A 94 -4.41 -12.69 1.07
C PHE A 94 -4.66 -13.83 0.05
N HIS A 95 -3.82 -13.94 -0.98
CA HIS A 95 -4.07 -14.92 -2.05
C HIS A 95 -3.70 -16.35 -1.66
N GLU A 96 -2.57 -16.55 -0.98
CA GLU A 96 -2.08 -17.89 -0.64
C GLU A 96 -2.39 -18.32 0.80
N MET A 97 -2.78 -17.39 1.68
CA MET A 97 -3.16 -17.68 3.08
C MET A 97 -2.06 -18.41 3.89
N LYS A 98 -0.78 -18.10 3.62
CA LYS A 98 0.39 -18.76 4.21
C LYS A 98 1.01 -18.00 5.38
N LEU A 99 0.71 -16.71 5.53
CA LEU A 99 1.30 -15.90 6.59
C LEU A 99 0.64 -16.17 7.94
N LYS A 100 1.44 -16.16 9.01
CA LYS A 100 0.93 -16.19 10.39
C LYS A 100 0.68 -14.77 10.88
N ILE A 101 -0.07 -14.66 11.99
CA ILE A 101 -0.39 -13.37 12.61
C ILE A 101 0.87 -12.51 12.88
N GLN A 102 1.98 -13.14 13.29
CA GLN A 102 3.24 -12.44 13.55
C GLN A 102 3.89 -11.89 12.27
N ASP A 103 3.82 -12.63 11.15
CA ASP A 103 4.34 -12.17 9.86
C ASP A 103 3.55 -10.95 9.36
N VAL A 104 2.23 -10.99 9.51
CA VAL A 104 1.33 -9.91 9.11
C VAL A 104 1.51 -8.70 10.02
N LYS A 105 1.72 -8.89 11.32
CA LYS A 105 2.01 -7.81 12.26
C LYS A 105 3.31 -7.09 11.90
N GLU A 106 4.39 -7.82 11.63
CA GLU A 106 5.68 -7.22 11.25
C GLU A 106 5.57 -6.41 9.95
N LYS A 107 4.98 -7.00 8.91
CA LYS A 107 4.84 -6.35 7.60
C LYS A 107 3.82 -5.22 7.61
N GLY A 108 2.71 -5.39 8.32
CA GLY A 108 1.71 -4.36 8.55
C GLY A 108 2.30 -3.13 9.25
N ASN A 109 3.17 -3.33 10.25
CA ASN A 109 3.89 -2.22 10.89
C ASN A 109 4.79 -1.46 9.91
N LYS A 110 5.46 -2.15 8.97
CA LYS A 110 6.21 -1.49 7.89
C LYS A 110 5.27 -0.67 7.00
N VAL A 111 4.13 -1.24 6.60
CA VAL A 111 3.13 -0.54 5.77
C VAL A 111 2.63 0.75 6.41
N LYS A 112 2.39 0.77 7.73
CA LYS A 112 1.96 1.98 8.45
C LYS A 112 2.88 3.17 8.25
N ASN A 113 4.18 2.93 8.03
CA ASN A 113 5.15 4.00 7.83
C ASN A 113 4.91 4.82 6.55
N ILE A 114 4.16 4.29 5.58
CA ILE A 114 3.79 5.04 4.37
C ILE A 114 2.98 6.31 4.68
N VAL A 115 2.27 6.33 5.82
CA VAL A 115 1.51 7.50 6.28
C VAL A 115 2.43 8.69 6.56
N TYR A 116 3.60 8.44 7.16
CA TYR A 116 4.57 9.51 7.44
C TYR A 116 5.10 10.12 6.14
N PHE A 117 5.29 9.31 5.09
CA PHE A 117 5.70 9.80 3.77
C PHE A 117 4.65 10.71 3.15
N ILE A 118 3.41 10.24 3.02
CA ILE A 118 2.36 10.99 2.32
C ILE A 118 1.95 12.29 3.04
N ASN A 119 2.25 12.41 4.35
CA ASN A 119 2.05 13.62 5.14
C ASN A 119 3.15 14.68 4.93
N ARG A 120 4.31 14.27 4.41
CA ARG A 120 5.45 15.16 4.11
C ARG A 120 5.46 15.66 2.66
N LEU A 121 4.51 15.18 1.84
CA LEU A 121 4.29 15.55 0.43
C LEU A 121 3.12 16.54 0.28
#